data_AF-A0A3A6TR43-F1
#
_entry.id   AF-A0A3A6TR43-F1
#
_cell.length_a   1.000
_cell.length_b   1.000
_cell.length_c   1.000
_cell.angle_alpha   90.00
_cell.angle_beta   90.00
_cell.angle_gamma   90.00
#
_symmetry.space_group_name_H-M   'P 1'
#
loop_
_entity.id
_entity.type
_entity.pdbx_description
1 polymer ?
#
loop_
_entity_poly.entity_id
_entity_poly.type
_entity_poly.pdbx_seq_one_letter_code
_entity_poly.pdbx_strand_id
1 'polypeptide(L)'
;SEQSKLKIRNVYYPPYHSKYNPIERVWSSLERHWNGTLLSTAKTVIEWTKTMTWKAMSPVVNLIDKIYSKGVKLNNKEKEELESKIVRNSELPKWDLTITPIAVDF
;
A
#
# COMPACT_ATOMS: atom_id res chain seq x y z
N SER A 1 -6.51 11.57 -1.82
CA SER A 1 -5.85 12.84 -2.18
C SER A 1 -6.73 14.02 -1.82
N GLU A 2 -8.02 14.03 -2.16
CA GLU A 2 -8.90 15.20 -1.94
C GLU A 2 -9.06 15.59 -0.46
N GLN A 3 -9.41 14.63 0.41
CA GLN A 3 -9.57 14.89 1.84
C GLN A 3 -8.24 15.19 2.55
N SER A 4 -7.16 14.51 2.15
CA SER A 4 -5.83 14.65 2.76
C SER A 4 -4.94 15.72 2.10
N LYS A 5 -5.38 16.29 0.98
CA LYS A 5 -4.62 17.17 0.06
C LYS A 5 -3.26 16.61 -0.39
N LEU A 6 -3.07 15.30 -0.31
CA LEU A 6 -1.81 14.65 -0.69
C LEU A 6 -1.76 14.39 -2.19
N LYS A 7 -0.63 14.78 -2.81
CA LYS A 7 -0.21 14.30 -4.12
C LYS A 7 0.45 12.94 -3.95
N ILE A 8 -0.06 11.93 -4.66
CA ILE A 8 0.42 10.55 -4.54
C ILE A 8 1.04 10.14 -5.86
N ARG A 9 2.35 9.86 -5.87
CA ARG A 9 3.02 9.24 -7.01
C ARG A 9 3.18 7.75 -6.73
N ASN A 10 2.67 6.93 -7.64
CA ASN A 10 2.79 5.49 -7.58
C ASN A 10 3.67 5.01 -8.74
N VAL A 11 4.76 4.34 -8.39
CA VAL A 11 5.68 3.73 -9.35
C VAL A 11 5.66 2.24 -9.12
N TYR A 12 5.15 1.51 -10.11
CA TYR A 12 5.06 0.06 -10.08
C TYR A 12 6.38 -0.57 -10.51
N TYR A 13 6.82 -1.56 -9.74
CA TYR A 13 7.88 -2.47 -10.19
C TYR A 13 7.36 -3.33 -11.35
N PRO A 14 8.21 -3.71 -12.31
CA PRO A 14 7.85 -4.69 -13.33
C PRO A 14 7.37 -6.01 -12.71
N PRO A 15 6.59 -6.81 -13.46
CA PRO A 15 6.19 -8.14 -13.00
C PRO A 15 7.39 -8.97 -12.52
N TYR A 16 7.21 -9.75 -11.45
CA TYR A 16 8.23 -10.63 -10.87
C TYR A 16 9.47 -9.94 -10.25
N HIS A 17 9.39 -8.62 -9.99
CA HIS A 17 10.50 -7.85 -9.41
C HIS A 17 10.26 -7.41 -7.96
N SER A 18 9.30 -8.01 -7.24
CA SER A 18 9.01 -7.67 -5.84
C SER A 18 10.21 -7.81 -4.92
N LYS A 19 11.16 -8.72 -5.20
CA LYS A 19 12.41 -8.91 -4.44
C LYS A 19 13.25 -7.64 -4.25
N TYR A 20 13.08 -6.65 -5.13
CA TYR A 20 13.79 -5.38 -5.04
C TYR A 20 13.08 -4.34 -4.18
N ASN A 21 11.82 -4.59 -3.80
CA ASN A 21 11.09 -3.72 -2.90
C ASN A 21 11.70 -3.81 -1.49
N PRO A 22 12.18 -2.71 -0.88
CA PRO A 22 12.79 -2.74 0.45
C PRO A 22 11.89 -3.35 1.54
N ILE A 23 10.57 -3.32 1.36
CA ILE A 23 9.62 -3.89 2.31
C ILE A 23 9.79 -5.41 2.49
N GLU A 24 10.25 -6.13 1.45
CA GLU A 24 10.47 -7.58 1.53
C GLU A 24 11.47 -7.95 2.63
N ARG A 25 12.44 -7.08 2.91
CA ARG A 25 13.42 -7.31 3.99
C ARG A 25 12.78 -7.23 5.38
N VAL A 26 11.78 -6.36 5.54
CA VAL A 26 11.00 -6.27 6.77
C VAL A 26 10.17 -7.54 6.96
N TRP A 27 9.54 -8.02 5.88
CA TRP A 27 8.77 -9.27 5.90
C TRP A 27 9.62 -10.47 6.28
N SER A 28 10.82 -10.62 5.73
CA SER A 28 11.74 -11.70 6.12
C SER A 28 12.13 -11.63 7.62
N SER A 29 12.27 -10.42 8.18
CA SER A 29 12.54 -10.26 9.61
C SER A 29 11.33 -10.62 10.47
N LEU A 30 10.13 -10.23 10.03
CA LEU A 30 8.88 -10.56 10.70
C LEU A 30 8.62 -12.07 10.69
N GLU A 31 8.83 -12.73 9.55
CA GLU A 31 8.71 -14.18 9.40
C GLU A 31 9.64 -14.92 10.38
N ARG A 32 10.90 -14.48 10.48
CA ARG A 32 11.84 -15.05 11.45
C ARG A 32 11.40 -14.81 12.90
N HIS A 33 10.83 -13.63 13.20
CA HIS A 33 10.31 -13.29 14.53
C HIS A 33 9.08 -14.11 14.92
N TRP A 34 8.30 -14.57 13.95
CA TRP A 34 7.14 -15.44 14.17
C TRP A 34 7.53 -16.91 14.38
N ASN A 35 8.71 -17.31 13.93
CA ASN A 35 9.14 -18.71 13.97
C ASN A 35 9.09 -19.27 15.40
N GLY A 36 8.39 -20.40 15.57
CA GLY A 36 8.21 -21.06 16.87
C GLY A 36 7.12 -20.48 17.78
N THR A 37 6.36 -19.47 17.32
CA THR A 37 5.28 -18.85 18.11
C THR A 37 3.90 -19.29 17.62
N LEU A 38 3.01 -19.65 18.55
CA LEU A 38 1.62 -19.96 18.21
C LEU A 38 0.80 -18.67 18.04
N LEU A 39 0.55 -18.29 16.79
CA LEU A 39 -0.20 -17.09 16.42
C LEU A 39 -1.68 -17.41 16.16
N SER A 40 -2.41 -17.82 17.18
CA SER A 40 -3.78 -18.34 17.04
C SER A 40 -4.89 -17.28 16.96
N THR A 41 -4.63 -16.04 17.36
CA THR A 41 -5.62 -14.95 17.35
C THR A 41 -5.04 -13.67 16.76
N ALA A 42 -5.89 -12.82 16.18
CA ALA A 42 -5.49 -11.50 15.71
C ALA A 42 -4.81 -10.68 16.81
N LYS A 43 -5.32 -10.75 18.05
CA LYS A 43 -4.70 -10.10 19.21
C LYS A 43 -3.29 -10.61 19.45
N THR A 44 -3.08 -11.93 19.44
CA THR A 44 -1.76 -12.54 19.61
C THR A 44 -0.80 -12.08 18.50
N VAL A 45 -1.25 -12.06 17.25
CA VAL A 45 -0.45 -11.59 16.11
C VAL A 45 -0.03 -10.13 16.29
N ILE A 46 -0.96 -9.26 16.68
CA ILE A 46 -0.70 -7.83 16.87
C ILE A 46 0.31 -7.60 17.99
N GLU A 47 0.04 -8.16 19.18
CA GLU A 47 0.92 -7.97 20.34
C GLU A 47 2.30 -8.58 20.10
N TRP A 48 2.38 -9.75 19.44
CA TRP A 48 3.66 -10.35 19.09
C TRP A 48 4.43 -9.55 18.03
N THR A 49 3.74 -8.99 17.04
CA THR A 49 4.41 -8.17 16.01
C THR A 49 4.96 -6.88 16.59
N LYS A 50 4.30 -6.29 17.61
CA LYS A 50 4.81 -5.09 18.32
C LYS A 50 6.15 -5.33 19.02
N THR A 51 6.46 -6.58 19.39
CA THR A 51 7.73 -6.91 20.06
C THR A 51 8.90 -7.10 19.09
N MET A 52 8.63 -7.17 17.78
CA MET A 52 9.73 -7.25 16.81
C MET A 52 10.52 -5.94 16.79
N THR A 53 11.76 -6.02 16.32
CA THR A 53 12.56 -4.84 15.97
C THR A 53 13.08 -4.97 14.54
N TRP A 54 13.08 -3.85 13.82
CA TRP A 54 13.69 -3.71 12.51
C TRP A 54 14.57 -2.46 12.50
N LYS A 55 15.88 -2.63 12.23
CA LYS A 55 16.86 -1.52 12.32
C LYS A 55 16.78 -0.75 13.65
N ALA A 56 16.68 -1.48 14.77
CA ALA A 56 16.50 -0.93 16.13
C ALA A 56 15.21 -0.11 16.35
N MET A 57 14.23 -0.20 15.43
CA MET A 57 12.92 0.44 15.58
C MET A 57 11.84 -0.60 15.81
N SER A 58 10.93 -0.32 16.75
CA SER A 58 9.70 -1.09 16.94
C SER A 58 8.65 -0.67 15.91
N PRO A 59 7.86 -1.60 15.37
CA PRO A 59 6.82 -1.26 14.39
C PRO A 59 5.60 -0.61 15.06
N VAL A 60 4.87 0.17 14.27
CA VAL A 60 3.49 0.57 14.58
C VAL A 60 2.56 -0.47 13.97
N VAL A 61 1.72 -1.10 14.79
CA VAL A 61 0.84 -2.19 14.37
C VAL A 61 -0.61 -1.81 14.66
N ASN A 62 -1.41 -1.72 13.60
CA ASN A 62 -2.83 -1.38 13.67
C ASN A 62 -3.65 -2.50 13.03
N LEU A 63 -4.75 -2.88 13.68
CA LEU A 63 -5.76 -3.76 13.09
C LEU A 63 -6.73 -2.92 12.26
N ILE A 64 -6.95 -3.31 11.01
CA ILE A 64 -8.04 -2.78 10.20
C ILE A 64 -9.13 -3.85 10.20
N ASP A 65 -10.18 -3.63 10.98
CA ASP A 65 -11.34 -4.53 11.14
C ASP A 65 -12.52 -4.16 10.21
N LYS A 66 -12.26 -3.31 9.23
CA LYS A 66 -13.28 -2.81 8.29
C LYS A 66 -13.64 -3.88 7.27
N ILE A 67 -14.94 -4.00 7.00
CA ILE A 67 -15.44 -4.82 5.90
C ILE A 67 -15.21 -4.06 4.60
N TYR A 68 -14.34 -4.60 3.75
CA TYR A 68 -14.17 -4.11 2.38
C TYR A 68 -15.26 -4.69 1.49
N SER A 69 -16.16 -3.82 1.02
CA SER A 69 -17.21 -4.21 0.08
C SER A 69 -16.59 -4.73 -1.23
N LYS A 70 -16.98 -5.94 -1.61
CA LYS A 70 -16.60 -6.56 -2.89
C LYS A 70 -17.65 -6.25 -3.96
N GLY A 71 -17.25 -6.26 -5.23
CA GLY A 71 -18.16 -6.06 -6.35
C GLY A 71 -18.45 -4.60 -6.69
N VAL A 72 -17.76 -3.64 -6.07
CA VAL A 72 -17.81 -2.23 -6.47
C VAL A 72 -17.24 -2.11 -7.89
N LYS A 73 -18.08 -1.71 -8.85
CA LYS A 73 -17.68 -1.37 -10.22
C LYS A 73 -17.94 0.10 -10.45
N LEU A 74 -16.92 0.81 -10.91
CA LEU A 74 -17.09 2.18 -11.36
C LEU A 74 -17.86 2.17 -12.69
N ASN A 75 -18.79 3.11 -12.83
CA ASN A 75 -19.39 3.40 -14.12
C ASN A 75 -18.42 4.23 -14.99
N ASN A 76 -18.74 4.40 -16.28
CA ASN A 76 -17.86 5.10 -17.21
C ASN A 76 -17.59 6.55 -16.80
N LYS A 77 -18.60 7.26 -16.30
CA LYS A 77 -18.49 8.66 -15.86
C LYS A 77 -17.55 8.80 -14.66
N GLU A 78 -17.70 7.93 -13.66
CA GLU A 78 -16.83 7.90 -12.48
C GLU A 78 -15.38 7.56 -12.86
N LYS A 79 -15.21 6.65 -13.82
CA LYS A 79 -13.87 6.29 -14.32
C LYS A 79 -13.22 7.47 -15.04
N GLU A 80 -13.94 8.18 -15.91
CA GLU A 80 -13.43 9.37 -16.61
C GLU A 80 -13.05 10.48 -15.63
N GLU A 81 -13.87 10.72 -14.61
CA GLU A 81 -13.57 11.70 -13.57
C GLU A 81 -12.30 11.34 -12.77
N LEU A 82 -12.08 10.04 -12.50
CA LEU A 82 -10.86 9.60 -11.85
C LEU A 82 -9.64 9.75 -12.77
N GLU A 83 -9.78 9.40 -14.05
CA GLU A 83 -8.72 9.47 -15.05
C GLU A 83 -8.23 10.91 -15.27
N SER A 84 -9.10 11.92 -15.20
CA SER A 84 -8.70 13.33 -15.32
C SER A 84 -7.79 13.81 -14.18
N LYS A 85 -7.81 13.12 -13.03
CA LYS A 85 -6.97 13.41 -11.85
C LYS A 85 -5.66 12.61 -11.86
N ILE A 86 -5.43 11.75 -12.86
CA ILE A 86 -4.25 10.90 -13.00
C ILE A 86 -3.32 11.47 -14.08
N VAL A 87 -2.17 11.97 -13.65
CA VAL A 87 -1.07 12.36 -14.54
C VAL A 87 -0.14 11.18 -14.75
N ARG A 88 0.07 10.79 -16.01
CA ARG A 88 0.96 9.69 -16.39
C ARG A 88 2.32 10.22 -16.83
N ASN A 89 3.38 9.52 -16.43
CA ASN A 89 4.72 9.80 -16.93
C ASN A 89 4.81 9.54 -18.45
N SER A 90 5.51 10.40 -19.19
CA SER A 90 5.67 10.27 -20.65
C SER A 90 6.48 9.04 -21.08
N GLU A 91 7.47 8.63 -20.29
CA GLU A 91 8.33 7.49 -20.57
C GLU A 91 7.71 6.16 -20.11
N LEU A 92 7.04 6.17 -18.95
CA LEU A 92 6.46 4.98 -18.32
C LEU A 92 4.97 5.17 -17.98
N PRO A 93 4.09 5.46 -18.96
CA PRO A 93 2.70 5.86 -18.70
C PRO A 93 1.85 4.77 -18.02
N LYS A 94 2.25 3.50 -18.15
CA LYS A 94 1.58 2.37 -17.51
C LYS A 94 2.02 2.15 -16.06
N TRP A 95 3.24 2.55 -15.71
CA TRP A 95 3.90 2.13 -14.47
C TRP A 95 4.20 3.28 -13.52
N ASP A 96 4.24 4.51 -14.01
CA ASP A 96 4.48 5.71 -13.20
C ASP A 96 3.30 6.68 -13.39
N LEU A 97 2.49 6.76 -12.34
CA LEU A 97 1.29 7.58 -12.31
C LEU A 97 1.27 8.45 -11.06
N THR A 98 0.74 9.64 -11.21
CA THR A 98 0.62 10.63 -10.15
C THR A 98 -0.83 11.04 -10.02
N ILE A 99 -1.42 10.78 -8.86
CA ILE A 99 -2.77 11.21 -8.51
C ILE A 99 -2.65 12.56 -7.80
N THR A 100 -3.24 13.59 -8.39
CA THR A 100 -3.29 14.93 -7.78
C THR A 100 -4.62 15.14 -7.06
N PRO A 101 -4.65 15.95 -5.98
CA PRO A 101 -5.89 16.32 -5.30
C PRO A 101 -6.68 17.41 -6.03
N ILE A 102 -6.07 18.10 -7.00
CA ILE A 102 -6.67 19.15 -7.82
C ILE A 102 -6.67 18.60 -9.25
N ALA A 103 -7.79 18.74 -9.98
CA ALA A 103 -7.85 18.42 -11.40
C ALA A 103 -6.75 19.20 -12.12
N VAL A 104 -5.96 18.51 -12.95
CA VAL A 104 -4.92 19.18 -13.74
C VAL A 104 -5.60 19.70 -14.99
N ASP A 105 -5.76 21.01 -15.08
CA ASP A 105 -6.14 21.65 -16.33
C ASP A 105 -4.98 21.46 -17.32
N PHE A 106 -5.28 20.82 -18.45
CA PHE A 106 -4.35 20.64 -19.57
C PHE A 106 -4.37 21.86 -20.49
#